data_AF-A3DPK8-F1
#
_entry.id   AF-A3DPK8-F1
#
_cell.length_a   1.000
_cell.length_b   1.000
_cell.length_c   1.000
_cell.angle_alpha   90.00
_cell.angle_beta   90.00
_cell.angle_gamma   90.00
#
_symmetry.space_group_name_H-M   'P 1'
#
loop_
_entity.id
_entity.type
_entity.pdbx_description
1 polymer ?
#
loop_
_entity_poly.entity_id
_entity_poly.type
_entity_poly.pdbx_seq_one_letter_code
_entity_poly.pdbx_strand_id
1 'polypeptide(L)' 'MSERKTAKEIILEVLKKEKRPLSPKEIQKITGLNYNTIRGRLQDLKKAGLVVRTEKGWIYKEYAK' A
#
# COMPACT_ATOMS: atom_id res chain seq x y z
N MET A 1 -11.21 9.35 20.71
CA MET A 1 -11.53 9.91 19.37
C MET A 1 -11.13 8.86 18.34
N SER A 2 -12.05 8.36 17.53
CA SER A 2 -11.71 7.38 16.49
C SER A 2 -10.99 8.08 15.35
N GLU A 3 -9.66 8.09 15.37
CA GLU A 3 -8.86 8.57 14.24
C GLU A 3 -9.24 7.76 13.01
N ARG A 4 -9.93 8.40 12.06
CA ARG A 4 -10.18 7.81 10.75
C ARG A 4 -8.83 7.70 10.04
N LYS A 5 -8.26 6.49 10.05
CA LYS A 5 -7.06 6.17 9.26
C LYS A 5 -7.27 6.63 7.83
N THR A 6 -6.33 7.40 7.32
CA THR A 6 -6.37 7.88 5.94
C THR A 6 -6.17 6.71 4.97
N ALA A 7 -6.62 6.86 3.72
CA ALA A 7 -6.40 5.86 2.68
C ALA A 7 -4.92 5.48 2.54
N LYS A 8 -4.00 6.43 2.76
CA LYS A 8 -2.55 6.22 2.73
C LYS A 8 -2.10 5.26 3.85
N GLU A 9 -2.59 5.46 5.07
CA GLU A 9 -2.27 4.62 6.22
C GLU A 9 -2.86 3.22 6.08
N ILE A 10 -4.11 3.12 5.62
CA ILE A 10 -4.77 1.83 5.37
C ILE A 10 -3.95 1.00 4.36
N ILE A 11 -3.51 1.60 3.25
CA ILE A 11 -2.69 0.90 2.25
C ILE A 11 -1.35 0.46 2.85
N LEU A 12 -0.70 1.33 3.62
CA LEU A 12 0.56 1.01 4.26
C LEU A 12 0.43 -0.13 5.27
N GLU A 13 -0.64 -0.15 6.07
CA GLU A 13 -0.92 -1.23 7.02
C GLU A 13 -1.17 -2.55 6.32
N VAL A 14 -1.92 -2.57 5.21
CA VAL A 14 -2.13 -3.79 4.42
C VAL A 14 -0.80 -4.34 3.92
N LEU A 15 0.07 -3.48 3.37
CA LEU A 15 1.39 -3.91 2.91
C LEU A 15 2.29 -4.41 4.05
N LYS A 16 2.18 -3.81 5.25
CA LYS A 16 2.88 -4.28 6.45
C LYS A 16 2.36 -5.63 6.95
N LYS A 17 1.04 -5.86 6.88
CA LYS A 17 0.38 -7.08 7.36
C LYS A 17 0.63 -8.27 6.44
N GLU A 18 0.51 -8.08 5.13
CA GLU A 18 0.64 -9.15 4.14
C GLU A 18 2.09 -9.62 3.93
N LYS A 19 3.08 -8.75 4.21
CA LYS A 19 4.53 -9.04 4.08
C LYS A 19 4.96 -9.61 2.71
N ARG A 20 4.14 -9.43 1.68
CA ARG A 20 4.38 -9.88 0.30
C ARG A 20 4.07 -8.75 -0.68
N PRO A 21 4.60 -8.80 -1.92
CA PRO A 21 4.20 -7.86 -2.95
C PRO A 21 2.71 -8.02 -3.29
N LEU A 22 1.97 -6.91 -3.29
CA LEU A 22 0.58 -6.86 -3.68
C LEU A 22 0.39 -5.97 -4.91
N SER A 23 -0.41 -6.44 -5.85
CA SER A 23 -0.89 -5.61 -6.94
C SER A 23 -1.92 -4.58 -6.44
N PRO A 24 -2.09 -3.45 -7.15
CA PRO A 24 -3.13 -2.48 -6.80
C PRO A 24 -4.56 -3.08 -6.80
N LYS A 25 -4.81 -4.13 -7.59
CA LYS A 25 -6.08 -4.87 -7.59
C LYS A 25 -6.27 -5.70 -6.32
N GLU A 26 -5.22 -6.33 -5.81
CA GLU A 26 -5.28 -7.04 -4.52
C GLU A 26 -5.50 -6.06 -3.36
N ILE A 27 -4.76 -4.95 -3.34
CA ILE A 27 -4.95 -3.90 -2.34
C ILE A 27 -6.38 -3.37 -2.39
N GLN A 28 -6.96 -3.21 -3.58
CA GLN A 28 -8.37 -2.82 -3.74
C GLN A 28 -9.33 -3.86 -3.15
N LYS A 29 -9.12 -5.15 -3.40
CA LYS A 29 -9.95 -6.21 -2.82
C LYS A 29 -9.87 -6.25 -1.30
N ILE A 30 -8.69 -5.97 -0.73
CA ILE A 30 -8.48 -6.00 0.73
C ILE A 30 -9.02 -4.74 1.41
N THR A 31 -8.82 -3.57 0.81
CA THR A 31 -9.13 -2.27 1.44
C THR A 31 -10.49 -1.69 1.05
N GLY A 32 -11.08 -2.16 -0.06
CA GLY A 32 -12.27 -1.55 -0.66
C GLY A 32 -12.04 -0.15 -1.25
N LEU A 33 -10.80 0.35 -1.25
CA LEU A 33 -10.48 1.69 -1.75
C LEU A 33 -10.52 1.73 -3.28
N ASN A 34 -10.81 2.92 -3.83
CA ASN A 34 -10.77 3.13 -5.26
C ASN A 34 -9.37 2.88 -5.84
N TYR A 35 -9.30 2.16 -6.96
CA TYR A 35 -8.07 1.85 -7.68
C TYR A 35 -7.18 3.08 -7.96
N ASN A 36 -7.79 4.20 -8.35
CA ASN A 36 -7.07 5.45 -8.63
C ASN A 36 -6.47 6.06 -7.36
N THR A 37 -7.22 6.03 -6.26
CA THR A 37 -6.73 6.44 -4.94
C THR A 37 -5.55 5.57 -4.53
N ILE A 38 -5.65 4.25 -4.70
CA ILE A 38 -4.57 3.32 -4.38
C ILE A 38 -3.32 3.64 -5.18
N ARG A 39 -3.42 3.81 -6.50
CA ARG A 39 -2.28 4.18 -7.34
C ARG A 39 -1.63 5.49 -6.91
N GLY A 40 -2.42 6.52 -6.63
CA GLY A 40 -1.92 7.81 -6.15
C GLY A 40 -1.18 7.67 -4.82
N ARG A 41 -1.79 7.00 -3.84
CA ARG A 41 -1.20 6.82 -2.51
C ARG A 41 0.03 5.91 -2.52
N LEU A 42 0.07 4.90 -3.38
CA LEU A 42 1.28 4.06 -3.55
C LEU A 42 2.46 4.88 -4.07
N GLN A 43 2.22 5.82 -5.00
CA GLN A 43 3.26 6.74 -5.45
C GLN A 43 3.71 7.70 -4.34
N ASP A 44 2.78 8.24 -3.55
CA ASP A 44 3.10 9.07 -2.38
C ASP A 44 3.97 8.29 -1.37
N LEU A 45 3.61 7.04 -1.08
CA LEU A 45 4.35 6.15 -0.18
C LEU A 45 5.72 5.77 -0.75
N LYS A 46 5.83 5.61 -2.07
CA LYS A 46 7.11 5.37 -2.75
C LYS A 46 8.04 6.57 -2.61
N LYS A 47 7.54 7.77 -2.87
CA LYS A 47 8.30 9.03 -2.70
C LYS A 47 8.76 9.23 -1.26
N ALA A 48 7.92 8.83 -0.29
CA ALA A 48 8.28 8.81 1.12
C ALA A 48 9.26 7.69 1.52
N GLY A 49 9.66 6.81 0.59
CA GLY A 49 10.58 5.71 0.87
C GLY A 49 10.01 4.60 1.75
N LEU A 50 8.68 4.50 1.88
CA LEU A 50 8.01 3.52 2.74
C LEU A 50 7.70 2.21 2.01
N VAL A 51 7.47 2.27 0.70
CA VAL A 51 7.15 1.10 -0.12
C VAL A 51 8.03 1.08 -1.37
N VAL A 52 8.23 -0.12 -1.91
CA VAL A 52 9.00 -0.36 -3.12
C VAL A 52 8.09 -1.05 -4.15
N ARG A 53 8.27 -0.70 -5.42
CA ARG A 53 7.63 -1.38 -6.53
C ARG A 53 8.56 -2.48 -7.03
N THR A 54 8.09 -3.71 -7.03
CA THR A 54 8.74 -4.88 -7.61
C THR A 54 7.99 -5.30 -8.88
N GLU A 55 8.51 -6.30 -9.60
CA GLU A 55 7.82 -6.89 -10.75
C GLU A 55 6.47 -7.53 -10.37
N LYS A 56 6.38 -8.09 -9.15
CA LYS A 56 5.19 -8.77 -8.64
C LYS A 56 4.16 -7.81 -8.01
N GLY A 57 4.53 -6.56 -7.73
CA GLY A 57 3.60 -5.59 -7.15
C GLY A 57 4.27 -4.54 -6.26
N TRP A 58 3.57 -4.11 -5.23
CA TRP A 58 4.05 -3.16 -4.23
C TRP A 58 4.28 -3.87 -2.91
N ILE A 59 5.42 -3.62 -2.27
CA ILE A 59 5.78 -4.21 -0.99
C ILE A 59 6.28 -3.13 -0.04
N TYR A 60 6.09 -3.34 1.26
CA TYR A 60 6.71 -2.50 2.28
C TYR A 60 8.24 -2.62 2.20
N LYS A 61 8.95 -1.48 2.26
CA LYS A 61 10.40 -1.42 1.98
C LYS A 61 11.21 -2.38 2.86
N GLU A 62 10.84 -2.56 4.12
CA GLU A 62 11.54 -3.47 5.05
C GLU A 62 11.49 -4.94 4.62
N TYR A 63 10.49 -5.33 3.82
CA TYR A 63 10.33 -6.70 3.31
C TYR A 63 10.85 -6.87 1.88
N ALA A 64 11.41 -5.81 1.28
CA ALA A 64 11.99 -5.84 -0.06
C ALA A 64 13.47 -6.27 -0.08
N LYS A 65 14.01 -6.77 1.05
CA LYS A 65 15.34 -7.38 1.14
C LYS A 65 15.37 -8.74 0.47
#